data_AF-A0A7S0YUJ7-F1
#
_entry.id   AF-A0A7S0YUJ7-F1
#
_cell.length_a   1.000
_cell.length_b   1.000
_cell.length_c   1.000
_cell.angle_alpha   90.00
_cell.angle_beta   90.00
_cell.angle_gamma   90.00
#
_symmetry.space_group_name_H-M   'P 1'
#
loop_
_entity.id
_entity.type
_entity.pdbx_description
1 polymer ?
#
loop_
_entity_poly.entity_id
_entity_poly.type
_entity_poly.pdbx_seq_one_letter_code
_entity_poly.pdbx_strand_id
1 'polypeptide(L)'
;TCSSTVAAGTPLTVDVYASSINLPIDGVRTNQQDITIATEAASGTVPATPFTSTLAVGSFTDSTYLSFDGNARAGSASLIRFAFRPEMVLTPGDTVTLTLPG
;
A
#
# COMPACT_ATOMS: atom_id res chain seq x y z
N THR A 1 25.79 9.49 -4.93
CA THR A 1 26.92 9.09 -4.07
C THR A 1 27.22 10.24 -3.14
N CYS A 2 26.93 10.09 -1.84
CA CYS A 2 27.35 11.08 -0.85
C CYS A 2 28.84 10.86 -0.57
N SER A 3 29.69 11.83 -0.93
CA SER A 3 31.16 11.73 -0.83
C SER A 3 31.72 12.32 0.46
N SER A 4 30.87 12.74 1.40
CA SER A 4 31.29 13.28 2.69
C SER A 4 31.22 12.21 3.78
N THR A 5 32.31 12.09 4.55
CA THR A 5 32.37 11.26 5.75
C THR A 5 31.41 11.83 6.80
N VAL A 6 30.45 11.03 7.25
CA VAL A 6 29.51 11.40 8.33
C VAL A 6 29.97 10.71 9.63
N ALA A 7 30.11 11.48 10.70
CA ALA A 7 30.49 10.94 12.02
C ALA A 7 29.33 10.12 12.63
N ALA A 8 29.67 9.09 13.40
CA ALA A 8 28.67 8.25 14.08
C ALA A 8 27.77 9.10 15.00
N GLY A 9 26.47 8.82 15.00
CA GLY A 9 25.47 9.54 15.79
C GLY A 9 25.05 10.91 15.22
N THR A 10 25.55 11.29 14.04
CA THR A 10 25.09 12.53 13.37
C THR A 10 23.71 12.30 12.76
N PRO A 11 22.68 13.10 13.09
CA PRO A 11 21.38 13.01 12.43
C PRO A 11 21.52 13.41 10.95
N LEU A 12 20.93 12.61 10.07
CA LEU A 12 20.90 12.85 8.64
C LEU A 12 19.45 12.98 8.18
N THR A 13 19.22 13.93 7.27
CA THR A 13 17.95 14.06 6.56
C THR A 13 18.14 13.54 5.14
N VAL A 14 17.28 12.62 4.73
CA VAL A 14 17.25 12.09 3.37
C VAL A 14 15.91 12.44 2.78
N ASP A 15 15.92 13.25 1.73
CA ASP A 15 14.71 13.59 1.00
C ASP A 15 14.38 12.49 0.00
N VAL A 16 13.19 11.92 0.14
CA VAL A 16 12.66 10.89 -0.77
C VAL A 16 11.51 11.51 -1.55
N TYR A 17 11.62 11.53 -2.87
CA TYR A 17 10.58 12.06 -3.75
C TYR A 17 9.51 11.00 -4.01
N ALA A 18 8.25 11.41 -4.10
CA ALA A 18 7.10 10.50 -4.29
C ALA A 18 7.22 9.58 -5.52
N SER A 19 7.95 9.99 -6.56
CA SER A 19 8.22 9.17 -7.74
C SER A 19 9.20 8.00 -7.50
N SER A 20 9.83 7.95 -6.33
CA SER A 20 10.87 6.96 -5.98
C SER A 20 10.34 5.80 -5.14
N ILE A 21 9.10 5.87 -4.67
CA ILE A 21 8.45 4.83 -3.85
C ILE A 21 7.04 4.57 -4.37
N ASN A 22 6.64 3.30 -4.44
CA ASN A 22 5.30 2.91 -4.83
C ASN A 22 4.59 2.27 -3.64
N LEU A 23 3.28 2.49 -3.55
CA LEU A 23 2.45 1.81 -2.56
C LEU A 23 2.38 0.32 -2.92
N PRO A 24 2.65 -0.60 -1.96
CA PRO A 24 2.47 -2.03 -2.20
C PRO A 24 1.01 -2.36 -2.55
N ILE A 25 0.80 -3.36 -3.40
CA ILE A 25 -0.55 -3.77 -3.82
C ILE A 25 -1.41 -4.21 -2.64
N ASP A 26 -0.81 -4.81 -1.61
CA ASP A 26 -1.50 -5.24 -0.39
C ASP A 26 -1.72 -4.10 0.62
N GLY A 27 -1.33 -2.87 0.26
CA GLY A 27 -1.35 -1.72 1.13
C GLY A 27 -0.19 -1.70 2.13
N VAL A 28 -0.35 -0.94 3.20
CA VAL A 28 0.62 -0.83 4.28
C VAL A 28 -0.10 -1.02 5.61
N ARG A 29 0.48 -1.81 6.52
CA ARG A 29 -0.02 -2.00 7.89
C ARG A 29 0.61 -0.99 8.83
N THR A 30 -0.06 -0.69 9.94
CA THR A 30 0.54 0.12 11.00
C THR A 30 1.76 -0.60 11.58
N ASN A 31 2.89 0.10 11.68
CA ASN A 31 4.16 -0.41 12.19
C ASN A 31 4.65 -1.69 11.47
N GLN A 32 4.48 -1.72 10.14
CA GLN A 32 4.90 -2.83 9.30
C GLN A 32 6.43 -3.00 9.35
N GLN A 33 6.88 -4.23 9.60
CA GLN A 33 8.28 -4.52 9.92
C GLN A 33 9.14 -4.85 8.69
N ASP A 34 8.53 -5.05 7.53
CA ASP A 34 9.23 -5.33 6.26
C ASP A 34 9.56 -4.06 5.45
N ILE A 35 8.98 -2.91 5.83
CA ILE A 35 9.39 -1.59 5.34
C ILE A 35 10.60 -1.18 6.17
N THR A 36 11.78 -1.29 5.55
CA THR A 36 13.06 -1.11 6.23
C THR A 36 13.92 -0.03 5.58
N ILE A 37 14.86 0.50 6.35
CA ILE A 37 15.97 1.32 5.88
C ILE A 37 17.27 0.55 6.08
N ALA A 38 18.15 0.59 5.08
CA ALA A 38 19.47 -0.03 5.12
C ALA A 38 20.47 0.86 4.38
N THR A 39 21.75 0.77 4.76
CA THR A 39 22.83 1.46 4.04
C THR A 39 24.08 0.60 3.97
N GLU A 40 24.69 0.58 2.80
CA GLU A 40 26.04 0.01 2.61
C GLU A 40 27.05 1.16 2.65
N ALA A 41 27.81 1.25 3.74
CA ALA A 41 28.85 2.25 3.91
C ALA A 41 30.19 1.59 4.22
N ALA A 42 31.28 2.13 3.65
CA ALA A 42 32.63 1.57 3.79
C ALA A 42 33.11 1.47 5.26
N SER A 43 32.66 2.38 6.12
CA SER A 43 33.01 2.41 7.54
C SER A 43 32.03 1.65 8.45
N GLY A 44 31.05 0.95 7.88
CA GLY A 44 30.08 0.14 8.62
C GLY A 44 28.70 0.13 7.98
N THR A 45 28.16 -1.07 7.73
CA THR A 45 26.82 -1.27 7.15
C THR A 45 25.74 -1.09 8.22
N VAL A 46 24.66 -0.40 7.86
CA VAL A 46 23.41 -0.43 8.64
C VAL A 46 22.54 -1.55 8.06
N PRO A 47 22.29 -2.64 8.81
CA PRO A 47 21.41 -3.71 8.34
C PRO A 47 19.98 -3.20 8.19
N ALA A 48 19.16 -3.93 7.42
CA ALA A 48 17.74 -3.63 7.25
C ALA A 48 17.05 -3.44 8.61
N THR A 49 16.70 -2.18 8.90
CA THR A 49 16.12 -1.75 10.16
C THR A 49 14.69 -1.28 9.87
N PRO A 50 13.67 -1.85 10.54
CA PRO A 50 12.29 -1.44 10.32
C PRO A 50 12.02 -0.02 10.83
N PHE A 51 11.08 0.67 10.18
CA PHE A 51 10.58 1.93 10.73
C PHE A 51 9.77 1.70 12.00
N THR A 52 9.96 2.56 13.01
CA THR A 52 9.20 2.51 14.26
C THR A 52 7.70 2.71 14.03
N SER A 53 7.35 3.54 13.04
CA SER A 53 5.97 3.84 12.68
C SER A 53 5.80 3.91 11.17
N THR A 54 4.81 3.16 10.68
CA THR A 54 4.32 3.26 9.30
C THR A 54 2.84 3.60 9.33
N LEU A 55 2.40 4.46 8.40
CA LEU A 55 0.99 4.78 8.23
C LEU A 55 0.29 3.62 7.53
N ALA A 56 -0.89 3.26 8.03
CA ALA A 56 -1.69 2.26 7.36
C ALA A 56 -2.30 2.83 6.08
N VAL A 57 -2.24 2.05 5.01
CA VAL A 57 -2.91 2.34 3.74
C VAL A 57 -3.67 1.09 3.35
N GLY A 58 -4.98 1.23 3.12
CA GLY A 58 -5.83 0.10 2.79
C GLY A 58 -5.61 -0.47 1.40
N SER A 59 -6.03 -1.71 1.23
CA SER A 59 -6.10 -2.38 -0.07
C SER A 59 -7.32 -3.28 -0.15
N PHE A 60 -7.82 -3.50 -1.37
CA PHE A 60 -8.80 -4.52 -1.70
C PHE A 60 -8.17 -5.70 -2.49
N THR A 61 -6.87 -5.64 -2.77
CA THR A 61 -6.09 -6.65 -3.49
C THR A 61 -6.83 -7.21 -4.71
N ASP A 62 -6.75 -8.52 -4.95
CA ASP A 62 -7.45 -9.24 -6.03
C ASP A 62 -8.84 -9.74 -5.58
N SER A 63 -9.35 -9.24 -4.46
CA SER A 63 -10.62 -9.73 -3.90
C SER A 63 -11.86 -9.13 -4.57
N THR A 64 -11.69 -8.06 -5.34
CA THR A 64 -12.80 -7.40 -6.02
C THR A 64 -13.31 -8.27 -7.15
N TYR A 65 -14.57 -8.68 -7.08
CA TYR A 65 -15.21 -9.44 -8.13
C TYR A 65 -16.61 -8.92 -8.42
N LEU A 66 -16.96 -8.96 -9.70
CA LEU A 66 -18.28 -8.61 -10.19
C LEU A 66 -18.75 -9.69 -11.15
N SER A 67 -19.98 -10.17 -10.95
CA SER A 67 -20.60 -11.20 -11.77
C SER A 67 -22.07 -10.90 -12.01
N PHE A 68 -22.58 -11.40 -13.12
CA PHE A 68 -23.99 -11.38 -13.44
C PHE A 68 -24.60 -12.76 -13.21
N ASP A 69 -25.88 -12.81 -12.84
CA ASP A 69 -26.61 -14.08 -12.84
C ASP A 69 -26.65 -14.70 -14.23
N GLY A 70 -26.68 -16.03 -14.31
CA GLY A 70 -26.54 -16.79 -15.56
C GLY A 70 -27.63 -16.55 -16.62
N ASN A 71 -28.66 -15.77 -16.30
CA ASN A 71 -29.72 -15.36 -17.21
C ASN A 71 -29.69 -13.87 -17.58
N ALA A 72 -28.62 -13.14 -17.25
CA ALA A 72 -28.49 -11.73 -17.57
C ALA A 72 -28.52 -11.49 -19.09
N ARG A 73 -29.39 -10.56 -19.52
CA ARG A 73 -29.55 -10.19 -20.94
C ARG A 73 -29.56 -8.69 -21.09
N ALA A 74 -28.90 -8.19 -22.15
CA ALA A 74 -28.92 -6.79 -22.51
C ALA A 74 -30.37 -6.29 -22.70
N GLY A 75 -30.67 -5.11 -22.15
CA GLY A 75 -32.02 -4.53 -22.17
C GLY A 75 -33.01 -5.15 -21.19
N SER A 76 -32.59 -6.07 -20.32
CA SER A 76 -33.42 -6.66 -19.26
C SER A 76 -32.81 -6.43 -17.87
N ALA A 77 -33.67 -6.32 -16.86
CA ALA A 77 -33.23 -6.22 -15.47
C ALA A 77 -32.40 -7.47 -15.11
N SER A 78 -31.14 -7.24 -14.71
CA SER A 78 -30.19 -8.30 -14.39
C SER A 78 -29.66 -8.11 -12.97
N LEU A 79 -29.46 -9.21 -12.25
CA LEU A 79 -28.85 -9.18 -10.92
C LEU A 79 -27.33 -9.11 -11.07
N ILE A 80 -26.71 -8.16 -10.36
CA ILE A 80 -25.25 -8.03 -10.25
C ILE A 80 -24.84 -8.47 -8.85
N ARG A 81 -23.90 -9.40 -8.76
CA ARG A 81 -23.21 -9.74 -7.51
C ARG A 81 -21.85 -9.07 -7.52
N PHE A 82 -21.66 -8.12 -6.61
CA PHE A 82 -20.39 -7.47 -6.33
C PHE A 82 -19.92 -7.89 -4.94
N ALA A 83 -18.64 -8.26 -4.82
CA ALA A 83 -18.02 -8.42 -3.51
C ALA A 83 -16.54 -8.07 -3.55
N PHE A 84 -16.01 -7.82 -2.35
CA PHE A 84 -14.64 -7.44 -2.08
C PHE A 84 -14.31 -7.82 -0.63
N ARG A 85 -13.03 -7.94 -0.34
CA ARG A 85 -12.49 -8.12 1.01
C ARG A 85 -11.50 -6.99 1.28
N PRO A 86 -11.81 -6.06 2.21
CA PRO A 86 -10.85 -5.05 2.60
C PRO A 86 -9.73 -5.70 3.42
N GLU A 87 -8.48 -5.37 3.10
CA GLU A 87 -7.29 -5.65 3.95
C GLU A 87 -7.07 -4.51 4.97
N MET A 88 -8.14 -3.80 5.32
CA MET A 88 -8.19 -2.75 6.34
C MET A 88 -9.49 -2.83 7.12
N VAL A 89 -9.53 -2.18 8.28
CA VAL A 89 -10.77 -2.02 9.06
C VAL A 89 -11.62 -0.93 8.40
N LEU A 90 -12.83 -1.29 7.99
CA LEU A 90 -13.84 -0.31 7.60
C LEU A 90 -14.58 0.21 8.83
N THR A 91 -14.79 1.52 8.89
CA THR A 91 -15.45 2.21 10.01
C THR A 91 -16.70 2.95 9.54
N PRO A 92 -17.67 3.23 10.45
CA PRO A 92 -18.86 4.00 10.08
C PRO A 92 -18.50 5.35 9.47
N GLY A 93 -18.94 5.58 8.23
CA GLY A 93 -18.62 6.79 7.45
C GLY A 93 -17.76 6.50 6.21
N ASP A 94 -17.11 5.34 6.13
CA ASP A 94 -16.39 4.93 4.93
C ASP A 94 -17.36 4.74 3.76
N THR A 95 -16.91 5.13 2.56
CA THR A 95 -17.71 5.02 1.33
C THR A 95 -17.02 4.07 0.35
N VAL A 96 -17.76 3.07 -0.12
CA VAL A 96 -17.32 2.17 -1.19
C VAL A 96 -18.12 2.49 -2.45
N THR A 97 -17.42 2.89 -3.52
CA THR A 97 -18.04 3.28 -4.79
C THR A 97 -17.82 2.17 -5.82
N LEU A 98 -18.90 1.65 -6.39
CA LEU A 98 -18.87 0.76 -7.56
C LEU A 98 -19.20 1.58 -8.82
N THR A 99 -18.23 1.74 -9.71
CA THR A 99 -18.43 2.39 -11.00
C THR A 99 -18.55 1.31 -12.08
N LEU A 100 -19.68 1.27 -12.78
CA LEU A 100 -19.89 0.36 -13.91
C LEU A 100 -19.57 1.08 -15.22
N PRO A 101 -18.85 0.45 -16.16
CA PRO A 101 -18.70 0.97 -17.51
C PRO A 101 -20.04 0.86 -18.24
N GLY A 102 -20.68 1.98 -18.54
CA GLY A 102 -21.97 2.03 -19.21
C GLY A 102 -22.47 3.44 -19.44
#